data_AF-X1BG62-F1
#
_entry.id   AF-X1BG62-F1
#
_cell.length_a   1.000
_cell.length_b   1.000
_cell.length_c   1.000
_cell.angle_alpha   90.00
_cell.angle_beta   90.00
_cell.angle_gamma   90.00
#
_symmetry.space_group_name_H-M   'P 1'
#
loop_
_entity.id
_entity.type
_entity.pdbx_description
1 polymer ?
#
loop_
_entity_poly.entity_id
_entity_poly.type
_entity_poly.pdbx_seq_one_letter_code
_entity_poly.pdbx_strand_id
1 'polypeptide(L)'
;GHIDLIQVIDDTVFVVDYKPDETPIVSSSKMYESFINSITQVGSYGLLVKSEFKIEKLLCITYNKEGAWLYEPEIILKEVSEFLKKNKIINVGDRLWETYF
;
A
#
# COMPACT_ATOMS: atom_id res chain seq x y z
N GLY A 1 8.43 -4.29 10.41
CA GLY A 1 7.93 -4.90 9.16
C GLY A 1 9.10 -5.35 8.33
N HIS A 2 8.88 -6.24 7.37
CA HIS A 2 9.89 -6.69 6.40
C HIS A 2 9.35 -6.35 5.01
N ILE A 3 10.17 -5.72 4.17
CA ILE A 3 9.85 -5.45 2.77
C ILE A 3 10.31 -6.67 1.99
N ASP A 4 9.43 -7.30 1.23
CA ASP A 4 9.79 -8.50 0.44
C ASP A 4 10.88 -8.18 -0.59
N LEU A 5 10.73 -7.06 -1.30
CA LEU A 5 11.62 -6.70 -2.39
C LEU A 5 11.72 -5.19 -2.59
N ILE A 6 12.93 -4.70 -2.80
CA ILE A 6 13.20 -3.36 -3.33
C ILE A 6 13.89 -3.52 -4.67
N GLN A 7 13.37 -2.86 -5.71
CA GLN A 7 14.01 -2.78 -7.02
C GLN A 7 14.32 -1.34 -7.37
N VAL A 8 15.40 -1.14 -8.13
CA VAL A 8 15.73 0.15 -8.74
C VAL A 8 15.79 -0.10 -10.23
N ILE A 9 14.89 0.53 -10.97
CA ILE A 9 14.86 0.49 -12.43
C ILE A 9 15.00 1.93 -12.91
N ASP A 10 16.05 2.18 -13.68
CA ASP A 10 16.49 3.52 -14.05
C ASP A 10 16.65 4.43 -12.82
N ASP A 11 15.80 5.46 -12.70
CA ASP A 11 15.80 6.42 -11.59
C ASP A 11 14.62 6.26 -10.63
N THR A 12 13.89 5.15 -10.74
CA THR A 12 12.69 4.89 -9.92
C THR A 12 12.93 3.71 -8.98
N VAL A 13 12.64 3.95 -7.70
CA VAL A 13 12.64 2.91 -6.67
C VAL A 13 11.26 2.28 -6.58
N PHE A 14 11.23 0.96 -6.51
CA PHE A 14 10.01 0.17 -6.35
C PHE A 14 10.07 -0.59 -5.03
N VAL A 15 9.09 -0.34 -4.16
CA VAL A 15 8.84 -1.15 -2.96
C VAL A 15 7.78 -2.18 -3.30
N VAL A 16 8.15 -3.46 -3.28
CA VAL A 16 7.37 -4.53 -3.90
C VAL A 16 7.04 -5.60 -2.86
N ASP A 17 5.80 -6.06 -2.87
CA ASP A 17 5.28 -7.05 -1.93
C ASP A 17 4.40 -8.09 -2.63
N TYR A 18 4.63 -9.38 -2.36
CA TYR A 18 3.88 -10.47 -2.99
C TYR A 18 2.70 -10.90 -2.12
N LYS A 19 1.49 -10.84 -2.68
CA LYS A 19 0.24 -11.22 -1.98
C LYS A 19 -0.51 -12.29 -2.78
N PRO A 20 -0.25 -13.59 -2.55
CA PRO A 20 -0.80 -14.67 -3.38
C PRO A 20 -2.33 -14.76 -3.33
N ASP A 21 -2.93 -14.41 -2.19
CA ASP A 21 -4.37 -14.53 -1.93
C ASP A 21 -5.16 -13.27 -2.33
N GLU A 22 -4.48 -12.18 -2.70
CA GLU A 22 -5.12 -10.95 -3.15
C GLU A 22 -5.21 -10.97 -4.66
N THR A 23 -6.41 -10.81 -5.22
CA THR A 23 -6.58 -10.66 -6.66
C THR A 23 -6.77 -9.19 -7.04
N PRO A 24 -6.11 -8.71 -8.10
CA PRO A 24 -6.37 -7.39 -8.66
C PRO A 24 -7.75 -7.28 -9.32
N ILE A 25 -8.53 -8.37 -9.34
CA ILE A 25 -9.86 -8.41 -9.93
C ILE A 25 -10.91 -8.17 -8.85
N VAL A 26 -11.58 -7.02 -8.91
CA VAL A 26 -12.67 -6.67 -7.98
C VAL A 26 -13.84 -7.64 -8.19
N SER A 27 -13.98 -8.64 -7.31
CA SER A 27 -14.97 -9.71 -7.51
C SER A 27 -15.94 -9.92 -6.34
N SER A 28 -15.70 -9.39 -5.14
CA SER A 28 -16.68 -9.44 -4.04
C SER A 28 -16.38 -8.51 -2.86
N SER A 29 -17.39 -8.30 -2.01
CA SER A 29 -17.35 -7.45 -0.83
C SER A 29 -16.56 -8.01 0.37
N LYS A 30 -15.99 -9.23 0.35
CA LYS A 30 -15.06 -9.67 1.42
C LYS A 30 -13.59 -9.43 1.09
N MET A 31 -13.31 -9.18 -0.18
CA MET A 31 -11.96 -9.02 -0.72
C MET A 31 -11.32 -7.66 -0.37
N TYR A 32 -12.13 -6.67 0.01
CA TYR A 32 -11.63 -5.31 0.23
C TYR A 32 -10.72 -5.19 1.44
N GLU A 33 -10.93 -5.98 2.51
CA GLU A 33 -10.23 -5.72 3.78
C GLU A 33 -8.77 -6.20 3.76
N SER A 34 -8.51 -7.41 3.26
CA SER A 34 -7.12 -7.89 3.07
C SER A 34 -6.37 -6.93 2.16
N PHE A 35 -6.97 -6.61 1.01
CA PHE A 35 -6.37 -5.74 0.03
C PHE A 35 -6.07 -4.34 0.60
N ILE A 36 -7.03 -3.70 1.27
CA ILE A 36 -6.83 -2.39 1.90
C ILE A 36 -5.71 -2.43 2.94
N ASN A 37 -5.62 -3.50 3.75
CA ASN A 37 -4.55 -3.64 4.72
C ASN A 37 -3.18 -3.84 4.06
N SER A 38 -3.11 -4.60 2.98
CA SER A 38 -1.86 -4.83 2.24
C SER A 38 -1.39 -3.57 1.53
N ILE A 39 -2.24 -2.88 0.78
CA ILE A 39 -1.84 -1.65 0.08
C ILE A 39 -1.43 -0.54 1.06
N THR A 40 -2.07 -0.46 2.23
CA THR A 40 -1.67 0.51 3.27
C THR A 40 -0.37 0.12 3.93
N GLN A 41 -0.12 -1.16 4.18
CA GLN A 41 1.16 -1.65 4.68
C GLN A 41 2.30 -1.32 3.71
N VAL A 42 2.17 -1.69 2.44
CA VAL A 42 3.19 -1.44 1.41
C VAL A 42 3.37 0.06 1.17
N GLY A 43 2.27 0.82 1.10
CA GLY A 43 2.30 2.27 1.00
C GLY A 43 3.05 2.93 2.17
N SER A 44 2.85 2.42 3.39
CA SER A 44 3.57 2.90 4.59
C SER A 44 5.07 2.61 4.50
N TYR A 45 5.46 1.44 4.00
CA TYR A 45 6.88 1.13 3.73
C TYR A 45 7.47 2.04 2.65
N GLY A 46 6.73 2.27 1.56
CA GLY A 46 7.13 3.20 0.51
C GLY A 46 7.39 4.59 1.04
N LEU A 47 6.49 5.12 1.87
CA LEU A 47 6.64 6.45 2.48
C LEU A 47 7.85 6.52 3.41
N LEU A 48 8.06 5.50 4.26
CA LEU A 48 9.22 5.44 5.15
C LEU A 48 10.54 5.42 4.37
N VAL A 49 10.64 4.56 3.34
CA VAL A 49 11.82 4.48 2.47
C VAL A 49 12.06 5.81 1.76
N LYS A 50 11.00 6.42 1.24
CA LYS A 50 11.07 7.70 0.54
C LYS A 50 11.63 8.80 1.46
N SER A 51 11.13 8.89 2.69
CA SER A 51 11.57 9.91 3.65
C SER A 51 12.99 9.68 4.16
N GLU A 52 13.34 8.44 4.49
CA GLU A 52 14.63 8.11 5.11
C GLU A 52 15.79 8.30 4.12
N PHE A 53 15.59 7.88 2.87
CA PHE A 53 16.63 7.91 1.83
C PHE A 53 16.50 9.10 0.88
N LYS A 54 15.54 10.01 1.11
CA LYS A 54 15.27 11.19 0.27
C LYS A 54 15.06 10.83 -1.20
N ILE A 55 14.31 9.75 -1.45
CA ILE A 55 14.02 9.28 -2.81
C ILE A 55 12.95 10.18 -3.43
N GLU A 56 13.21 10.72 -4.62
CA GLU A 56 12.22 11.55 -5.32
C GLU A 56 11.15 10.70 -6.01
N LYS A 57 11.58 9.67 -6.74
CA LYS A 57 10.73 8.78 -7.54
C LYS A 57 10.62 7.42 -6.88
N LEU A 58 9.52 7.18 -6.17
CA LEU A 58 9.21 5.91 -5.55
C LEU A 58 7.79 5.48 -5.88
N LEU A 59 7.65 4.23 -6.31
CA LEU A 59 6.36 3.55 -6.52
C LEU A 59 6.28 2.29 -5.66
N CYS A 60 5.07 1.92 -5.31
CA CYS A 60 4.76 0.69 -4.61
C CYS A 60 4.10 -0.30 -5.56
N ILE A 61 4.46 -1.57 -5.43
CA ILE A 61 3.85 -2.67 -6.18
C ILE A 61 3.32 -3.71 -5.21
N THR A 62 2.02 -3.98 -5.29
CA THR A 62 1.41 -5.19 -4.71
C THR A 62 1.03 -6.10 -5.86
N TYR A 63 1.52 -7.34 -5.87
CA TYR A 63 1.29 -8.25 -7.00
C TYR A 63 0.98 -9.69 -6.57
N ASN A 64 0.35 -10.41 -7.48
CA ASN A 64 0.08 -11.84 -7.37
C ASN A 64 0.40 -12.54 -8.71
N LYS A 65 -0.01 -13.81 -8.86
CA LYS A 65 0.18 -14.57 -10.11
C LYS A 65 -0.67 -14.09 -11.31
N GLU A 66 -1.69 -13.28 -11.06
CA GLU A 66 -2.69 -12.83 -12.03
C GLU A 66 -2.41 -11.40 -12.53
N GLY A 67 -1.75 -10.57 -11.71
CA GLY A 67 -1.41 -9.21 -12.06
C GLY A 67 -0.79 -8.42 -10.92
N ALA A 68 -0.72 -7.10 -11.10
CA ALA A 68 -0.09 -6.18 -10.15
C ALA A 68 -0.84 -4.84 -10.08
N TRP A 69 -0.80 -4.22 -8.90
CA TRP A 69 -1.16 -2.83 -8.67
C TRP A 69 0.10 -2.00 -8.52
N LEU A 70 0.16 -0.89 -9.22
CA LEU A 70 1.24 0.09 -9.15
C LEU A 70 0.66 1.41 -8.64
N TYR A 71 1.26 1.99 -7.61
CA TYR A 71 0.73 3.21 -7.00
C TYR A 71 1.81 4.03 -6.28
N GLU A 72 1.54 5.33 -6.13
CA GLU A 72 2.35 6.23 -5.30
C GLU A 72 1.92 6.08 -3.82
N PRO A 73 2.87 5.99 -2.87
CA PRO A 73 2.56 5.75 -1.48
C PRO A 73 1.73 6.88 -0.85
N GLU A 74 2.01 8.15 -1.17
CA GLU A 74 1.26 9.28 -0.61
C GLU A 74 -0.18 9.31 -1.10
N ILE A 75 -0.40 9.02 -2.38
CA ILE A 75 -1.72 9.05 -3.00
C ILE A 75 -2.58 7.93 -2.42
N ILE A 76 -2.08 6.69 -2.39
CA ILE A 76 -2.89 5.55 -1.94
C ILE A 76 -3.28 5.66 -0.47
N LEU A 77 -2.37 6.10 0.41
CA LEU A 77 -2.67 6.24 1.83
C LEU A 77 -3.69 7.34 2.09
N LYS A 78 -3.60 8.45 1.34
CA LYS A 78 -4.58 9.53 1.41
C LYS A 78 -5.96 9.04 0.95
N GLU A 79 -6.05 8.38 -0.20
CA GLU A 79 -7.32 7.90 -0.74
C GLU A 79 -7.98 6.85 0.15
N VAL A 80 -7.21 5.91 0.70
CA VAL A 80 -7.71 4.92 1.66
C VAL A 80 -8.21 5.61 2.93
N SER A 81 -7.45 6.56 3.48
CA SER A 81 -7.85 7.33 4.66
C SER A 81 -9.17 8.08 4.42
N GLU A 82 -9.30 8.77 3.29
CA GLU A 82 -10.53 9.48 2.89
C GLU A 82 -11.71 8.53 2.71
N PHE A 83 -11.49 7.37 2.07
CA PHE A 83 -12.51 6.35 1.88
C PHE A 83 -13.03 5.81 3.22
N LEU A 84 -12.14 5.44 4.14
CA LEU A 84 -12.52 4.92 5.46
C LEU A 84 -13.27 5.98 6.27
N LYS A 85 -12.82 7.23 6.22
CA LYS A 85 -13.49 8.39 6.86
C LYS A 85 -14.92 8.58 6.35
N LYS A 86 -15.09 8.59 5.03
CA LYS A 86 -16.39 8.79 4.38
C LYS A 86 -17.40 7.69 4.73
N ASN A 87 -16.95 6.45 4.80
CA ASN A 87 -17.83 5.31 5.02
C ASN A 87 -18.08 4.99 6.50
N LYS A 88 -17.56 5.80 7.43
CA LYS A 88 -17.67 5.57 8.88
C LYS A 88 -17.23 4.16 9.30
N ILE A 89 -16.25 3.59 8.59
CA ILE A 89 -15.61 2.31 8.94
C ILE A 89 -14.62 2.56 10.09
N ILE A 90 -14.94 3.46 11.02
CA ILE A 90 -13.99 4.03 11.96
C ILE A 90 -14.41 3.69 13.40
N ASN A 91 -13.58 2.90 14.08
CA ASN A 91 -13.15 3.22 15.44
C ASN A 91 -11.68 3.65 15.33
N VAL A 92 -11.42 4.95 15.55
CA VAL A 92 -10.05 5.51 15.49
C VAL A 92 -9.24 4.83 16.60
N GLY A 93 -8.13 4.18 16.25
CA GLY A 93 -7.21 3.56 17.22
C GLY A 93 -7.03 2.04 17.13
N ASP A 94 -7.81 1.34 16.30
CA ASP A 94 -7.68 -0.12 16.14
C ASP A 94 -6.54 -0.53 15.19
N ARG A 95 -6.00 0.40 14.38
CA ARG A 95 -5.00 0.10 13.33
C ARG A 95 -3.72 0.92 13.52
N LEU A 96 -2.61 0.22 13.74
CA LEU A 96 -1.28 0.81 14.01
C LEU A 96 -0.76 1.78 12.94
N TRP A 97 -1.24 1.70 11.70
CA TRP A 97 -0.77 2.59 10.63
C TRP A 97 -1.45 3.96 10.68
N GLU A 98 -2.64 4.10 11.29
CA GLU A 98 -3.36 5.38 11.40
C GLU A 98 -2.66 6.39 12.32
N THR A 99 -1.77 5.94 13.21
CA THR A 99 -1.02 6.87 14.08
C THR A 99 0.08 7.64 13.35
N TYR A 100 0.41 7.22 12.13
CA TYR A 100 1.50 7.81 11.35
C TYR A 100 1.01 8.79 10.27
N PHE A 101 -0.31 8.95 10.08
CA PHE A 101 -0.92 9.75 9.01
C PHE A 101 -2.20 10.50 9.42
#